data_AF-A0A7S0ETA0-F1
#
_entry.id   AF-A0A7S0ETA0-F1
#
_cell.length_a   1.000
_cell.length_b   1.000
_cell.length_c   1.000
_cell.angle_alpha   90.00
_cell.angle_beta   90.00
_cell.angle_gamma   90.00
#
_symmetry.space_group_name_H-M   'P 1'
#
loop_
_entity.id
_entity.type
_entity.pdbx_description
1 polymer ?
#
loop_
_entity_poly.entity_id
_entity_poly.type
_entity_poly.pdbx_seq_one_letter_code
_entity_poly.pdbx_strand_id
1 'polypeptide(L)'
;VAQRHINFGTVLAKNDYAKKLIIKNLSDVPLMYEIVKNNNWVSSAFMNFEGMEGMGVVKPHGQHEKDFVFTPKISGKFHEVLRIKNLQDPENQVEVTVKALVRKRNTFSLLPSSLDFGRCINGERTRMCRIEVRNETSSSRTVTIRHGSLTLK
;
A
#
# COMPACT_ATOMS: atom_id res chain seq x y z
N VAL A 1 18.28 3.46 16.42
CA VAL A 1 17.62 3.45 15.08
C VAL A 1 17.71 4.83 14.45
N ALA A 2 18.17 4.94 13.20
CA ALA A 2 18.36 6.24 12.53
C ALA A 2 17.05 6.79 11.92
N GLN A 3 16.13 5.92 11.52
CA GLN A 3 14.87 6.29 10.88
C GLN A 3 13.68 6.00 11.81
N ARG A 4 13.08 7.05 12.39
CA ARG A 4 11.88 6.94 13.24
C ARG A 4 10.56 6.95 12.47
N HIS A 5 10.60 7.33 11.19
CA HIS A 5 9.42 7.40 10.34
C HIS A 5 9.67 6.78 8.97
N ILE A 6 8.79 5.88 8.56
CA ILE A 6 8.78 5.27 7.25
C ILE A 6 7.48 5.68 6.54
N ASN A 7 7.61 6.35 5.41
CA ASN A 7 6.47 6.81 4.62
C ASN A 7 6.48 6.13 3.24
N PHE A 8 5.39 5.46 2.91
CA PHE A 8 5.16 4.86 1.59
C PHE A 8 4.47 5.82 0.60
N GLY A 9 4.04 6.99 1.06
CA GLY A 9 3.32 7.97 0.25
C GLY A 9 1.94 7.47 -0.14
N THR A 10 1.53 7.73 -1.38
CA THR A 10 0.28 7.20 -1.93
C THR A 10 0.55 5.87 -2.61
N VAL A 11 -0.15 4.83 -2.15
CA VAL A 11 0.00 3.45 -2.65
C VAL A 11 -1.34 2.88 -3.06
N LEU A 12 -1.32 1.80 -3.86
CA LEU A 12 -2.50 1.07 -4.29
C LEU A 12 -2.71 -0.14 -3.39
N ALA A 13 -3.96 -0.39 -3.02
CA ALA A 13 -4.32 -1.62 -2.33
C ALA A 13 -3.98 -2.86 -3.19
N LYS A 14 -3.51 -3.93 -2.53
CA LYS A 14 -3.13 -5.24 -3.09
C LYS A 14 -1.86 -5.24 -3.97
N ASN A 15 -1.06 -4.17 -3.91
CA ASN A 15 0.29 -4.15 -4.45
C ASN A 15 1.30 -4.33 -3.31
N ASP A 16 2.47 -4.86 -3.65
CA ASP A 16 3.57 -5.05 -2.71
C ASP A 16 4.55 -3.87 -2.77
N TYR A 17 4.96 -3.40 -1.60
CA TYR A 17 5.90 -2.28 -1.45
C TYR A 17 7.01 -2.66 -0.48
N ALA A 18 8.24 -2.79 -0.99
CA ALA A 18 9.41 -3.11 -0.16
C ALA A 18 10.11 -1.84 0.35
N LYS A 19 10.53 -1.86 1.62
CA LYS A 19 11.46 -0.88 2.20
C LYS A 19 12.38 -1.58 3.20
N LYS A 20 13.48 -0.88 3.54
CA LYS A 20 14.46 -1.32 4.51
C LYS A 20 14.33 -0.58 5.83
N LEU A 21 14.48 -1.29 6.94
CA LEU A 21 14.66 -0.73 8.27
C LEU A 21 16.13 -0.89 8.69
N ILE A 22 16.80 0.20 9.02
CA ILE A 22 18.21 0.20 9.44
C ILE A 22 18.31 0.24 10.96
N ILE A 23 18.85 -0.83 11.53
CA ILE A 23 19.10 -0.97 12.96
C ILE A 23 20.60 -0.86 13.18
N LYS A 24 21.01 0.10 14.02
CA LYS A 24 22.41 0.35 14.37
C LYS A 24 22.62 0.01 15.84
N ASN A 25 23.66 -0.77 16.10
CA ASN A 25 24.15 -1.03 17.44
C ASN A 25 25.24 0.00 17.75
N LEU A 26 25.07 0.74 18.83
CA LEU A 26 26.03 1.76 19.29
C LEU A 26 26.82 1.29 20.52
N SER A 27 26.61 0.05 20.96
CA SER A 27 27.27 -0.54 22.12
C SER A 27 28.46 -1.41 21.73
N ASP A 28 29.32 -1.68 22.72
CA ASP A 28 30.49 -2.55 22.60
C ASP A 28 30.13 -4.05 22.64
N VAL A 29 28.87 -4.40 22.90
CA VAL A 29 28.37 -5.78 22.96
C VAL A 29 27.41 -6.06 21.80
N PRO A 30 27.26 -7.32 21.35
CA PRO A 30 26.26 -7.66 20.33
C PRO A 30 24.85 -7.30 20.81
N LEU A 31 24.07 -6.67 19.93
CA LEU A 31 22.67 -6.32 20.16
C LEU A 31 21.77 -7.42 19.59
N MET A 32 20.97 -8.04 20.44
CA MET A 32 19.87 -8.90 20.02
C MET A 32 18.57 -8.09 20.02
N TYR A 33 17.84 -8.09 18.91
CA TYR A 33 16.62 -7.29 18.79
C TYR A 33 15.44 -8.10 18.28
N GLU A 34 14.24 -7.60 18.61
CA GLU A 34 12.96 -8.07 18.10
C GLU A 34 12.11 -6.87 17.63
N ILE A 35 11.51 -6.98 16.46
CA ILE A 35 10.54 -6.02 15.93
C ILE A 35 9.14 -6.52 16.27
N VAL A 36 8.50 -5.82 17.21
CA VAL A 36 7.14 -6.10 17.64
C VAL A 36 6.18 -5.16 16.91
N LYS A 37 5.18 -5.75 16.24
CA LYS A 37 4.06 -5.00 15.65
C LYS A 37 3.05 -4.68 16.75
N ASN A 38 2.30 -3.59 16.62
CA ASN A 38 1.24 -3.32 17.59
C ASN A 38 0.14 -4.37 17.47
N ASN A 39 -0.58 -4.63 18.57
CA ASN A 39 -1.68 -5.61 18.65
C ASN A 39 -2.91 -5.26 17.80
N ASN A 40 -2.79 -4.31 16.86
CA ASN A 40 -3.81 -4.12 15.85
C ASN A 40 -3.66 -5.22 14.79
N TRP A 41 -4.39 -6.31 14.99
CA TRP A 41 -4.43 -7.49 14.13
C TRP A 41 -4.58 -7.16 12.63
N VAL A 42 -5.32 -6.09 12.28
CA VAL A 42 -5.62 -5.75 10.89
C VAL A 42 -4.42 -5.10 10.18
N SER A 43 -3.76 -4.14 10.81
CA SER A 43 -2.64 -3.39 10.20
C SER A 43 -1.33 -4.18 10.24
N SER A 44 -1.10 -4.93 11.31
CA SER A 44 0.07 -5.80 11.48
C SER A 44 0.15 -6.92 10.44
N ALA A 45 -0.99 -7.39 9.95
CA ALA A 45 -1.09 -8.41 8.89
C ALA A 45 -0.68 -7.89 7.49
N PHE A 46 -0.53 -6.58 7.31
CA PHE A 46 -0.10 -5.99 6.03
C PHE A 46 1.40 -5.80 5.91
N MET A 47 2.18 -6.07 6.95
CA MET A 47 3.63 -5.93 6.93
C MET A 47 4.29 -7.28 7.16
N ASN A 48 5.14 -7.71 6.23
CA ASN A 48 5.87 -8.97 6.33
C ASN A 48 7.36 -8.66 6.39
N PHE A 49 8.06 -9.21 7.37
CA PHE A 49 9.52 -9.12 7.46
C PHE A 49 10.11 -10.39 6.87
N GLU A 50 11.16 -10.27 6.08
CA GLU A 50 11.84 -11.45 5.54
C GLU A 50 12.67 -12.19 6.61
N GLY A 51 12.72 -13.52 6.50
CA GLY A 51 13.48 -14.41 7.40
C GLY A 51 12.78 -14.68 8.74
N MET A 52 13.57 -14.80 9.82
CA MET A 52 13.03 -14.92 11.18
C MET A 52 12.19 -13.69 11.54
N GLU A 53 10.97 -13.92 12.02
CA GLU A 53 9.89 -12.96 12.27
C GLU A 53 10.34 -11.72 13.07
N GLY A 54 10.89 -10.72 12.38
CA GLY A 54 11.30 -9.45 13.01
C GLY A 54 12.49 -9.53 13.97
N MET A 55 13.14 -10.68 14.15
CA MET A 55 14.30 -10.83 15.03
C MET A 55 15.64 -10.69 14.27
N GLY A 56 16.70 -10.34 15.00
CA GLY A 56 18.06 -10.34 14.47
C GLY A 56 19.14 -10.00 15.50
N VAL A 57 20.39 -10.10 15.05
CA VAL A 57 21.59 -9.79 15.84
C VAL A 57 22.44 -8.76 15.09
N VAL A 58 22.94 -7.76 15.79
CA VAL A 58 23.84 -6.73 15.25
C VAL A 58 25.14 -6.73 16.03
N LYS A 59 26.26 -6.92 15.33
CA LYS A 59 27.61 -6.86 15.92
C LYS A 59 27.86 -5.52 16.64
N PRO A 60 28.80 -5.45 17.60
CA PRO A 60 29.23 -4.19 18.21
C PRO A 60 29.56 -3.14 17.15
N HIS A 61 29.11 -1.90 17.37
CA HIS A 61 29.25 -0.77 16.42
C HIS A 61 28.80 -1.07 14.98
N GLY A 62 27.96 -2.09 14.80
CA GLY A 62 27.49 -2.56 13.51
C GLY A 62 26.13 -2.00 13.11
N GLN A 63 25.71 -2.34 11.90
CA GLN A 63 24.36 -2.09 11.42
C GLN A 63 23.79 -3.32 10.72
N HIS A 64 22.46 -3.42 10.72
CA HIS A 64 21.72 -4.47 10.04
C HIS A 64 20.54 -3.83 9.30
N GLU A 65 20.36 -4.23 8.04
CA GLU A 65 19.23 -3.83 7.21
C GLU A 65 18.21 -4.96 7.23
N LYS A 66 17.02 -4.68 7.73
CA LYS A 66 15.90 -5.63 7.70
C LYS A 66 14.93 -5.22 6.61
N ASP A 67 14.83 -6.04 5.58
CA ASP A 67 13.83 -5.87 4.52
C ASP A 67 12.43 -6.20 5.04
N PHE A 68 11.46 -5.39 4.63
CA PHE A 68 10.06 -5.66 4.89
C PHE A 68 9.18 -5.23 3.71
N VAL A 69 8.13 -6.02 3.50
CA VAL A 69 7.14 -5.84 2.45
C VAL A 69 5.83 -5.37 3.07
N PHE A 70 5.30 -4.27 2.55
CA PHE A 70 3.99 -3.74 2.89
C PHE A 70 2.98 -4.04 1.78
N THR A 71 1.93 -4.79 2.12
CA THR A 71 0.86 -5.20 1.20
C THR A 71 -0.51 -4.79 1.77
N PRO A 72 -0.93 -3.53 1.59
CA PRO A 72 -2.18 -3.04 2.16
C PRO A 72 -3.40 -3.64 1.45
N LYS A 73 -4.37 -4.14 2.22
CA LYS A 73 -5.64 -4.65 1.65
C LYS A 73 -6.80 -3.67 1.76
N ILE A 74 -6.71 -2.68 2.65
CA ILE A 74 -7.78 -1.74 2.97
C ILE A 74 -7.37 -0.34 2.53
N SER A 75 -8.27 0.34 1.80
CA SER A 75 -8.07 1.74 1.39
C SER A 75 -8.29 2.70 2.55
N GLY A 76 -7.50 3.77 2.63
CA GLY A 76 -7.57 4.78 3.68
C GLY A 76 -6.19 5.22 4.14
N LYS A 77 -6.16 5.99 5.23
CA LYS A 77 -4.90 6.32 5.91
C LYS A 77 -4.42 5.08 6.65
N PHE A 78 -3.18 4.68 6.38
CA PHE A 78 -2.49 3.64 7.11
C PHE A 78 -1.52 4.28 8.10
N HIS A 79 -1.57 3.82 9.35
CA HIS A 79 -0.71 4.26 10.43
C HIS A 79 -0.46 3.09 11.37
N GLU A 80 0.81 2.67 11.47
CA GLU A 80 1.25 1.65 12.41
C GLU A 80 2.50 2.15 13.14
N VAL A 81 2.65 1.76 14.41
CA VAL A 81 3.91 1.89 15.15
C VAL A 81 4.52 0.52 15.35
N LEU A 82 5.78 0.38 14.94
CA LEU A 82 6.62 -0.80 15.19
C LEU A 82 7.52 -0.50 16.38
N ARG A 83 7.68 -1.47 17.28
CA ARG A 83 8.56 -1.35 18.46
C ARG A 83 9.75 -2.28 18.30
N ILE A 84 10.94 -1.70 18.15
CA ILE A 84 12.19 -2.45 18.16
C ILE A 84 12.65 -2.54 19.61
N LYS A 85 12.65 -3.75 20.16
CA LYS A 85 13.11 -4.03 21.52
C LYS A 85 14.54 -4.55 21.50
N ASN A 86 15.35 -4.10 22.46
CA ASN A 86 16.56 -4.81 22.82
C ASN A 86 16.18 -6.00 23.72
N LEU A 87 16.56 -7.21 23.32
CA LEU A 87 16.25 -8.43 24.08
C LEU A 87 17.12 -8.60 25.32
N GLN A 88 18.26 -7.91 25.39
CA GLN A 88 19.16 -7.91 26.56
C GLN A 88 18.79 -6.82 27.58
N ASP A 89 18.01 -5.83 27.17
CA ASP A 89 17.52 -4.73 28.00
C ASP A 89 16.13 -4.29 27.50
N PRO A 90 15.04 -4.92 27.96
CA PRO A 90 13.69 -4.67 27.43
C PRO A 90 13.15 -3.25 27.65
N GLU A 91 13.71 -2.50 28.59
CA GLU A 91 13.39 -1.08 28.80
C GLU A 91 13.96 -0.21 27.66
N ASN A 92 15.06 -0.68 27.04
CA ASN A 92 15.65 -0.05 25.88
C ASN A 92 14.93 -0.46 24.59
N GLN A 93 14.06 0.43 24.15
CA GLN A 93 13.21 0.23 22.99
C GLN A 93 13.08 1.50 22.15
N VAL A 94 12.84 1.31 20.86
CA VAL A 94 12.63 2.40 19.92
C VAL A 94 11.38 2.17 19.10
N GLU A 95 10.57 3.21 18.96
CA GLU A 95 9.39 3.20 18.12
C GLU A 95 9.69 3.75 16.72
N VAL A 96 9.12 3.10 15.71
CA VAL A 96 9.18 3.50 14.30
C VAL A 96 7.77 3.55 13.74
N THR A 97 7.36 4.72 13.25
CA THR A 97 6.03 4.89 12.66
C THR A 97 6.04 4.59 11.16
N VAL A 98 5.14 3.75 10.69
CA VAL A 98 4.89 3.48 9.28
C VAL A 98 3.60 4.19 8.84
N LYS A 99 3.68 5.00 7.77
CA LYS A 99 2.56 5.78 7.25
C LYS A 99 2.35 5.57 5.76
N ALA A 100 1.10 5.52 5.32
CA ALA A 100 0.74 5.53 3.90
C ALA A 100 -0.68 6.08 3.67
N LEU A 101 -0.96 6.52 2.45
CA LEU A 101 -2.31 6.75 1.95
C LEU A 101 -2.64 5.67 0.92
N VAL A 102 -3.49 4.71 1.30
CA VAL A 102 -3.87 3.59 0.45
C VAL A 102 -5.09 3.96 -0.39
N ARG A 103 -4.93 3.96 -1.71
CA ARG A 103 -6.01 4.16 -2.69
C ARG A 103 -6.52 2.82 -3.19
N LYS A 104 -7.81 2.77 -3.52
CA LYS A 104 -8.36 1.64 -4.28
C LYS A 104 -7.80 1.70 -5.70
N ARG A 105 -7.48 0.54 -6.25
CA ARG A 105 -7.17 0.41 -7.67
C ARG A 105 -8.47 0.56 -8.46
N ASN A 106 -8.47 1.43 -9.46
CA ASN A 106 -9.56 1.46 -10.44
C ASN A 106 -9.56 0.13 -11.18
N THR A 107 -10.70 -0.53 -11.27
CA THR A 107 -10.80 -1.85 -11.92
C THR A 107 -10.96 -1.72 -13.43
N PHE A 108 -11.54 -0.61 -13.88
CA PHE A 108 -11.75 -0.31 -15.29
C PHE A 108 -11.42 1.15 -15.58
N SER A 109 -11.02 1.41 -16.83
CA SER A 109 -10.95 2.74 -17.42
C SER A 109 -11.85 2.82 -18.66
N LEU A 110 -12.43 4.00 -18.89
CA LEU A 110 -13.30 4.29 -20.03
C LEU A 110 -12.63 5.34 -20.92
N LEU A 111 -12.56 5.07 -22.22
CA LEU A 111 -11.95 5.96 -23.21
C LEU A 111 -12.89 6.13 -24.42
N PRO A 112 -13.23 7.36 -24.84
CA PRO A 112 -12.98 8.62 -24.15
C PRO A 112 -13.89 8.78 -22.92
N SER A 113 -13.48 9.63 -21.96
CA SER A 113 -14.25 9.93 -20.73
C SER A 113 -15.52 10.76 -21.00
N SER A 114 -15.63 11.33 -22.19
CA SER A 114 -16.78 12.10 -22.66
C SER A 114 -16.99 11.86 -24.14
N LEU A 115 -18.25 11.74 -24.55
CA LEU A 115 -18.61 11.71 -25.96
C LEU A 115 -19.19 13.07 -26.37
N ASP A 116 -18.66 13.61 -27.45
CA ASP A 116 -19.25 14.76 -28.13
C ASP A 116 -19.86 14.27 -29.44
N PHE A 117 -21.18 14.46 -29.57
CA PHE A 117 -21.92 14.09 -30.79
C PHE A 117 -21.99 15.23 -31.80
N GLY A 118 -21.52 16.43 -31.45
CA GLY A 118 -21.63 17.63 -32.28
C GLY A 118 -23.07 18.09 -32.46
N ARG A 119 -23.38 18.68 -33.62
CA ARG A 119 -24.76 19.06 -33.97
C ARG A 119 -25.56 17.80 -34.33
N CYS A 120 -26.66 17.57 -33.62
CA CYS A 120 -27.57 16.46 -33.89
C CYS A 120 -28.91 17.00 -34.41
N ILE A 121 -29.48 16.32 -35.40
CA ILE A 121 -30.79 16.66 -35.97
C ILE A 121 -31.83 15.74 -35.33
N ASN A 122 -32.98 16.30 -34.94
CA ASN A 122 -34.05 15.51 -34.33
C ASN A 122 -34.58 14.46 -35.32
N GLY A 123 -34.71 13.23 -34.85
CA GLY A 123 -35.16 12.08 -35.66
C GLY A 123 -34.08 11.43 -36.52
N GLU A 124 -32.87 12.00 -36.61
CA GLU A 124 -31.78 11.43 -37.38
C GLU A 124 -30.73 10.74 -36.50
N ARG A 125 -30.07 9.71 -37.05
CA ARG A 125 -28.95 9.04 -36.36
C ARG A 125 -27.72 9.93 -36.40
N THR A 126 -27.04 10.04 -35.26
CA THR A 126 -25.76 10.73 -35.15
C THR A 126 -24.62 9.90 -35.78
N ARG A 127 -23.42 10.50 -35.83
CA ARG A 127 -22.19 9.74 -36.09
C ARG A 127 -22.01 8.61 -35.06
N MET A 128 -21.37 7.52 -35.51
CA MET A 128 -20.97 6.43 -34.61
C MET A 128 -19.87 6.90 -33.67
N CYS A 129 -20.06 6.64 -32.38
CA CYS A 129 -19.08 6.89 -31.34
C CYS A 129 -18.64 5.56 -30.72
N ARG A 130 -17.33 5.45 -30.44
CA ARG A 130 -16.76 4.26 -29.79
C ARG A 130 -16.38 4.60 -28.37
N ILE A 131 -16.78 3.75 -27.43
CA ILE A 131 -16.27 3.75 -26.06
C ILE A 131 -15.49 2.45 -25.88
N GLU A 132 -14.28 2.56 -25.38
CA GLU A 132 -13.45 1.43 -24.98
C GLU A 132 -13.50 1.26 -23.48
N VAL A 133 -13.79 0.03 -23.05
CA VAL A 133 -13.69 -0.37 -21.64
C VAL A 133 -12.44 -1.21 -21.48
N ARG A 134 -11.47 -0.71 -20.73
CA ARG A 134 -10.22 -1.43 -20.45
C ARG A 134 -10.25 -1.95 -19.02
N ASN A 135 -9.95 -3.24 -18.85
CA ASN A 135 -9.71 -3.85 -17.55
C ASN A 135 -8.30 -3.48 -17.09
N GLU A 136 -8.19 -2.79 -15.95
CA GLU A 136 -6.91 -2.31 -15.38
C GLU A 136 -6.30 -3.30 -14.38
N THR A 137 -6.82 -4.54 -14.37
CA THR A 137 -6.41 -5.59 -13.43
C THR A 137 -5.95 -6.84 -14.18
N SER A 138 -5.12 -7.65 -13.52
CA SER A 138 -4.61 -8.91 -14.06
C SER A 138 -5.64 -10.06 -14.06
N SER A 139 -6.77 -9.87 -13.40
CA SER A 139 -7.85 -10.86 -13.33
C SER A 139 -8.94 -10.55 -14.34
N SER A 140 -9.54 -11.58 -14.95
CA SER A 140 -10.74 -11.41 -15.78
C SER A 140 -11.90 -10.83 -14.96
N ARG A 141 -12.69 -9.92 -15.55
CA ARG A 141 -13.81 -9.25 -14.90
C ARG A 141 -14.97 -9.04 -15.86
N THR A 142 -16.19 -9.05 -15.33
CA THR A 142 -17.41 -8.80 -16.08
C THR A 142 -17.81 -7.32 -16.00
N VAL A 143 -18.19 -6.74 -17.13
CA VAL A 143 -18.76 -5.39 -17.24
C VAL A 143 -20.21 -5.53 -17.67
N THR A 144 -21.13 -4.89 -16.96
CA THR A 144 -22.55 -4.84 -17.33
C THR A 144 -22.89 -3.43 -17.82
N ILE A 145 -23.34 -3.32 -19.07
CA ILE A 145 -23.83 -2.07 -19.65
C ILE A 145 -25.36 -2.05 -19.50
N ARG A 146 -25.90 -1.00 -18.88
CA ARG A 146 -27.35 -0.75 -18.78
C ARG A 146 -27.67 0.55 -19.51
N HIS A 147 -28.71 0.57 -20.34
CA HIS A 147 -29.22 1.80 -20.92
C HIS A 147 -30.41 2.29 -20.08
N GLY A 148 -30.49 3.61 -19.84
CA GLY A 148 -31.67 4.25 -19.25
C GLY A 148 -32.51 4.92 -20.33
N SER A 149 -33.82 4.99 -20.13
CA SER A 149 -34.69 5.83 -20.95
C SER A 149 -34.67 7.26 -20.43
N LEU A 150 -34.25 8.20 -21.28
CA LEU A 150 -34.43 9.64 -21.04
C LEU A 150 -35.69 10.08 -21.78
N THR A 151 -36.76 10.33 -21.04
CA THR A 151 -37.93 11.05 -21.56
C THR A 151 -37.61 12.54 -21.52
N LEU A 152 -37.38 13.13 -22.69
CA LEU A 152 -37.33 14.58 -22.86
C LEU A 152 -38.74 15.14 -22.62
N LYS A 153 -38.87 16.08 -21.67
CA LYS A 153 -40.09 16.86 -21.46
C LYS A 153 -40.15 18.03 -22.44
#